data_AF-A0A8T0EE69-F1
#
_entry.id   AF-A0A8T0EE69-F1
#
_cell.length_a   1.000
_cell.length_b   1.000
_cell.length_c   1.000
_cell.angle_alpha   90.00
_cell.angle_beta   90.00
_cell.angle_gamma   90.00
#
_symmetry.space_group_name_H-M   'P 1'
#
loop_
_entity.id
_entity.type
_entity.pdbx_description
1 polymer ?
#
loop_
_entity_poly.entity_id
_entity_poly.type
_entity_poly.pdbx_seq_one_letter_code
_entity_poly.pdbx_strand_id
1 'polypeptide(L)'
;MQTAVNVDLLTVEIHPEAWVFATRCRVPGKPCRGFDNDIQSICRPKKSWVQVYGRTSGDTWRPHWVAVDTACVCSIRKRDSCL
;
A
#
# COMPACT_ATOMS: atom_id res chain seq x y z
N MET A 1 -0.99 19.30 1.59
CA MET A 1 -0.51 18.67 0.34
C MET A 1 -0.40 17.18 0.57
N GLN A 2 -0.88 16.35 -0.37
CA GLN A 2 -0.72 14.90 -0.29
C GLN A 2 0.62 14.50 -0.90
N THR A 3 1.26 13.49 -0.32
CA THR A 3 2.52 12.95 -0.81
C THR A 3 2.42 11.43 -0.97
N ALA A 4 3.22 10.88 -1.87
CA ALA A 4 3.37 9.44 -2.04
C ALA A 4 4.82 9.11 -2.41
N VAL A 5 5.16 7.81 -2.34
CA VAL A 5 6.50 7.33 -2.71
C VAL A 5 6.46 6.79 -4.13
N ASN A 6 7.41 7.17 -4.97
CA ASN A 6 7.52 6.66 -6.34
C ASN A 6 8.37 5.39 -6.46
N VAL A 7 8.51 4.87 -7.68
CA VAL A 7 9.34 3.69 -7.99
C VAL A 7 10.81 3.83 -7.60
N ASP A 8 11.33 5.06 -7.55
CA ASP A 8 12.71 5.39 -7.15
C ASP A 8 12.84 5.62 -5.64
N LEU A 9 11.79 5.31 -4.87
CA LEU A 9 11.71 5.53 -3.42
C LEU A 9 11.79 7.01 -3.00
N LEU A 10 11.50 7.93 -3.92
CA LEU A 10 11.44 9.37 -3.66
C LEU A 10 10.04 9.80 -3.23
N THR A 11 9.98 10.77 -2.31
CA THR A 11 8.73 11.44 -1.95
C THR A 11 8.31 12.38 -3.09
N VAL A 12 7.11 12.15 -3.61
CA VAL A 12 6.46 12.96 -4.63
C VAL A 12 5.32 13.74 -3.99
N GLU A 13 5.32 15.06 -4.19
CA GLU A 13 4.18 15.93 -3.94
C GLU A 13 3.15 15.71 -5.06
N ILE A 14 1.92 15.33 -4.70
CA ILE A 14 0.85 15.08 -5.66
C ILE A 14 0.17 16.42 -6.00
N HIS A 15 -0.07 16.66 -7.30
CA HIS A 15 -0.75 17.86 -7.76
C HIS A 15 -2.13 18.00 -7.11
N PRO A 16 -2.57 19.20 -6.65
CA PRO A 16 -3.81 19.35 -5.88
C PRO A 16 -5.08 18.88 -6.60
N GLU A 17 -5.09 18.91 -7.93
CA GLU A 17 -6.22 18.48 -8.76
C GLU A 17 -6.20 16.98 -9.10
N ALA A 18 -5.10 16.29 -8.80
CA ALA A 18 -5.00 14.86 -9.04
C ALA A 18 -5.71 14.07 -7.92
N TRP A 19 -6.40 13.00 -8.31
CA TRP A 19 -7.01 12.06 -7.39
C TRP A 19 -6.69 10.63 -7.80
N VAL A 20 -6.67 9.74 -6.82
CA VAL A 20 -6.50 8.29 -7.03
C VAL A 20 -7.54 7.53 -6.23
N PHE A 21 -8.03 6.44 -6.81
CA PHE A 21 -8.87 5.51 -6.06
C PHE A 21 -8.00 4.63 -5.16
N ALA A 22 -8.29 4.61 -3.86
CA ALA A 22 -7.55 3.82 -2.88
C ALA A 22 -8.49 2.83 -2.17
N THR A 23 -8.04 1.59 -2.03
CA THR A 23 -8.73 0.55 -1.26
C THR A 23 -7.88 0.18 -0.05
N ARG A 24 -8.43 0.35 1.15
CA ARG A 24 -7.74 0.12 2.43
C ARG A 24 -8.33 -1.06 3.19
N CYS A 25 -7.51 -1.69 4.02
CA CYS A 25 -8.03 -2.63 5.02
C CYS A 25 -8.94 -1.91 6.01
N ARG A 26 -10.14 -2.47 6.27
CA ARG A 26 -11.03 -1.97 7.32
C ARG A 26 -10.37 -2.06 8.71
N VAL A 27 -9.70 -3.17 9.01
CA VAL A 27 -8.94 -3.36 10.24
C VAL A 27 -7.61 -4.05 9.93
N PRO A 28 -6.53 -3.29 9.61
CA PRO A 28 -5.22 -3.87 9.32
C PRO A 28 -4.63 -4.57 10.55
N GLY A 29 -3.81 -5.60 10.33
CA GLY A 29 -3.12 -6.31 11.40
C GLY A 29 -3.97 -7.37 12.15
N LYS A 30 -5.27 -7.47 11.87
CA LYS A 30 -6.13 -8.51 12.45
C LYS A 30 -6.02 -9.85 11.71
N PRO A 31 -6.32 -10.97 12.39
CA PRO A 31 -6.47 -12.26 11.74
C PRO A 31 -7.48 -12.20 10.60
N CYS A 32 -7.17 -12.89 9.52
CA CYS A 32 -8.10 -13.03 8.41
C CYS A 32 -9.21 -14.02 8.78
N ARG A 33 -10.41 -13.82 8.25
CA ARG A 33 -11.50 -14.79 8.41
C ARG A 33 -11.19 -16.07 7.63
N GLY A 34 -11.48 -17.22 8.24
CA GLY A 34 -11.45 -18.52 7.56
C GLY A 34 -10.14 -19.30 7.65
N PHE A 35 -9.29 -19.01 8.64
CA PHE A 35 -8.08 -19.79 8.92
C PHE A 35 -8.17 -20.49 10.27
N ASP A 36 -7.65 -21.72 10.32
CA ASP A 36 -7.52 -22.53 11.53
C ASP A 36 -6.39 -22.04 12.45
N ASN A 37 -6.39 -22.53 13.69
CA ASN A 37 -5.45 -22.09 14.72
C ASN A 37 -3.98 -22.47 14.45
N ASP A 38 -3.71 -23.41 13.54
CA ASP A 38 -2.36 -23.79 13.13
C ASP A 38 -1.77 -22.83 12.08
N ILE A 39 -2.59 -21.94 11.50
CA ILE A 39 -2.17 -20.89 10.59
C ILE A 39 -2.20 -19.55 11.30
N GLN A 40 -1.10 -18.81 11.21
CA GLN A 40 -1.11 -17.39 11.56
C GLN A 40 -1.44 -16.58 10.31
N SER A 41 -2.61 -15.94 10.34
CA SER A 41 -3.10 -15.06 9.27
C SER A 41 -3.13 -13.61 9.74
N ILE A 42 -2.83 -12.66 8.86
CA ILE A 42 -2.84 -11.22 9.15
C ILE A 42 -3.30 -10.43 7.91
N CYS A 43 -4.33 -9.58 8.06
CA CYS A 43 -4.77 -8.62 7.05
C CYS A 43 -3.71 -7.52 6.83
N ARG A 44 -3.19 -7.39 5.61
CA ARG A 44 -2.19 -6.39 5.22
C ARG A 44 -2.67 -5.55 4.03
N PRO A 45 -2.43 -4.23 4.04
CA PRO A 45 -2.65 -3.43 2.84
C PRO A 45 -1.64 -3.84 1.76
N LYS A 46 -2.11 -3.98 0.52
CA LYS A 46 -1.27 -4.20 -0.66
C LYS A 46 -1.23 -2.94 -1.50
N LYS A 47 -0.01 -2.50 -1.80
CA LYS A 47 0.22 -1.38 -2.71
C LYS A 47 0.38 -1.85 -4.16
N SER A 48 0.00 -0.98 -5.09
CA SER A 48 0.30 -1.11 -6.52
C SER A 48 0.77 0.25 -7.05
N TRP A 49 1.46 0.24 -8.18
CA TRP A 49 1.89 1.45 -8.86
C TRP A 49 0.75 2.07 -9.65
N VAL A 50 0.49 3.36 -9.42
CA VAL A 50 -0.49 4.16 -10.17
C VAL A 50 0.20 5.42 -10.66
N GLN A 51 -0.10 5.84 -11.88
CA GLN A 51 0.45 7.08 -12.41
C GLN A 51 -0.33 8.29 -11.89
N VAL A 52 0.39 9.29 -11.37
CA VAL A 52 -0.17 10.56 -10.89
C VAL A 52 0.65 11.73 -11.41
N TYR A 53 0.04 12.89 -11.56
CA TYR A 53 0.78 14.12 -11.82
C TYR A 53 1.34 14.66 -10.49
N GLY A 54 2.65 14.82 -10.41
CA GLY A 54 3.34 15.18 -9.18
C GLY A 54 4.72 15.78 -9.44
N ARG A 55 5.46 16.07 -8.37
CA ARG A 55 6.86 16.49 -8.46
C ARG A 55 7.66 16.02 -7.25
N THR A 56 8.94 15.74 -7.45
CA THR A 56 9.91 15.60 -6.36
C THR A 56 10.45 16.97 -5.95
N SER A 57 11.15 17.05 -4.81
CA SER A 57 11.78 18.30 -4.36
C SER A 57 12.72 18.86 -5.43
N GLY A 58 12.53 20.14 -5.78
CA GLY A 58 13.37 20.83 -6.78
C GLY A 58 13.09 20.46 -8.24
N ASP A 59 12.02 19.69 -8.51
CA ASP A 59 11.66 19.24 -9.84
C ASP A 59 10.38 19.91 -10.36
N THR A 60 10.15 19.81 -11.66
CA THR A 60 8.94 20.29 -12.34
C THR A 60 7.81 19.26 -12.24
N TRP A 61 6.57 19.71 -12.44
CA TRP A 61 5.42 18.82 -12.46
C TRP A 61 5.48 17.86 -13.65
N ARG A 62 5.40 16.56 -13.37
CA ARG A 62 5.43 15.50 -14.37
C ARG A 62 4.72 14.24 -13.89
N PRO A 63 4.43 13.28 -14.77
CA PRO A 63 3.88 11.99 -14.36
C PRO A 63 4.89 11.19 -13.51
N HIS A 64 4.44 10.70 -12.35
CA HIS A 64 5.17 9.77 -11.49
C HIS A 64 4.34 8.51 -11.25
N TRP A 65 4.99 7.35 -11.25
CA TRP A 65 4.40 6.11 -10.75
C TRP A 65 4.56 6.06 -9.24
N VAL A 66 3.46 6.14 -8.48
CA VAL A 66 3.47 6.18 -7.02
C VAL A 66 2.74 4.97 -6.41
N ALA A 67 3.17 4.57 -5.21
CA ALA A 67 2.63 3.42 -4.52
C ALA A 67 1.34 3.78 -3.76
N VAL A 68 0.20 3.21 -4.16
CA VAL A 68 -1.12 3.45 -3.56
C VAL A 68 -1.71 2.15 -3.03
N ASP A 69 -2.40 2.20 -1.88
CA ASP A 69 -3.14 1.05 -1.36
C ASP A 69 -4.29 0.70 -2.32
N THR A 70 -4.27 -0.52 -2.85
CA THR A 70 -5.22 -0.98 -3.89
C THR A 70 -5.99 -2.23 -3.47
N ALA A 71 -5.58 -2.89 -2.39
CA ALA A 71 -6.30 -4.03 -1.84
C ALA A 71 -5.97 -4.24 -0.36
N CYS A 72 -6.82 -5.01 0.33
CA CYS A 72 -6.49 -5.65 1.59
C CYS A 72 -6.33 -7.15 1.34
N VAL A 73 -5.15 -7.69 1.61
CA VAL A 73 -4.82 -9.10 1.36
C VAL A 73 -4.53 -9.83 2.66
N CYS A 74 -4.68 -11.16 2.65
CA CYS A 74 -4.29 -11.98 3.78
C CYS A 74 -2.85 -12.49 3.62
N SER A 75 -1.97 -12.13 4.54
CA SER A 75 -0.65 -12.77 4.67
C SER A 75 -0.77 -13.94 5.63
N ILE A 76 -0.27 -15.10 5.23
CA ILE A 76 -0.34 -16.33 6.01
C ILE A 76 1.05 -16.91 6.23
N ARG A 77 1.24 -17.53 7.40
CA ARG A 77 2.37 -18.41 7.69
C ARG A 77 1.86 -19.59 8.51
N LYS A 78 2.42 -20.77 8.26
CA LYS A 78 2.22 -21.90 9.18
C LYS A 78 2.80 -21.49 10.54
N ARG A 79 2.11 -21.80 11.64
CA ARG A 79 2.74 -21.68 12.94
C ARG A 79 3.80 -22.77 13.00
N ASP A 80 5.04 -22.37 13.24
CA ASP A 80 6.09 -23.34 13.48
C ASP A 80 5.68 -24.13 14.72
N SER A 81 5.48 -25.44 14.54
CA SER A 81 5.32 -26.39 15.62
C SER A 81 6.69 -26.58 16.26
N CYS A 82 7.15 -25.59 17.02
CA CYS A 82 8.25 -25.77 17.95
C CYS A 82 7.66 -26.26 19.27
N LEU A 83 7.81 -27.58 19.50
CA LEU A 83 7.72 -28.34 20.76
C LEU A 83 6.47 -28.09 21.65
#